data_AF-A0A349DV33-F1
#
_entry.id   AF-A0A349DV33-F1
#
_cell.length_a   1.000
_cell.length_b   1.000
_cell.length_c   1.000
_cell.angle_alpha   90.00
_cell.angle_beta   90.00
_cell.angle_gamma   90.00
#
_symmetry.space_group_name_H-M   'P 1'
#
loop_
_entity.id
_entity.type
_entity.pdbx_description
1 polymer ?
#
loop_
_entity_poly.entity_id
_entity_poly.type
_entity_poly.pdbx_seq_one_letter_code
_entity_poly.pdbx_strand_id
1 'polypeptide(L)'
;MELVHSFPALNVESLQALEKTLSDRFDYPALPEDYKQFLLKNNGGYVEPGYGNGSEEPTQEVVFETPLHWAKDNNRPVTPSLIAFFVVWLPELMNEDEVTNWDIYELLASNEHSKFDFDVLPDRMISIAKCSHPEAADMLCLGLDDRDFGVVYYTYDKWYYPGKFHGDYYDKATQHILDKYQLESEQDIDEDTEQGKKAIFELERVPFVKVADSFGDFLNKCRIQAF
;
A
#
# COMPACT_ATOMS: atom_id res chain seq x y z
N MET A 1 -7.37 -13.36 -11.23
CA MET A 1 -6.15 -12.95 -11.93
C MET A 1 -5.05 -13.95 -11.63
N GLU A 2 -4.29 -14.39 -12.63
CA GLU A 2 -3.12 -15.28 -12.48
C GLU A 2 -1.89 -14.48 -12.90
N LEU A 3 -0.91 -14.33 -12.01
CA LEU A 3 0.28 -13.51 -12.25
C LEU A 3 1.38 -14.37 -12.88
N VAL A 4 2.00 -13.88 -13.96
CA VAL A 4 2.89 -14.67 -14.83
C VAL A 4 4.25 -14.99 -14.18
N HIS A 5 4.67 -14.25 -13.14
CA HIS A 5 5.98 -14.39 -12.48
C HIS A 5 5.91 -14.38 -10.94
N SER A 6 5.01 -15.18 -10.35
CA SER A 6 4.92 -15.31 -8.89
C SER A 6 6.14 -16.00 -8.26
N PHE A 7 6.62 -15.50 -7.11
CA PHE A 7 7.59 -16.23 -6.27
C PHE A 7 7.01 -17.57 -5.76
N PRO A 8 7.82 -18.52 -5.24
CA PRO A 8 7.32 -19.82 -4.73
C PRO A 8 6.42 -19.67 -3.51
N ALA A 9 5.15 -20.13 -3.56
CA ALA A 9 4.13 -19.99 -2.50
C ALA A 9 4.65 -19.98 -1.04
N LEU A 10 4.20 -18.99 -0.24
CA LEU A 10 4.37 -19.01 1.20
C LEU A 10 3.66 -20.27 1.69
N ASN A 11 4.37 -21.14 2.42
CA ASN A 11 3.68 -22.18 3.14
C ASN A 11 2.97 -21.56 4.38
N VAL A 12 2.01 -22.31 4.93
CA VAL A 12 1.21 -21.85 6.09
C VAL A 12 2.10 -21.51 7.29
N GLU A 13 3.19 -22.25 7.50
CA GLU A 13 4.12 -22.04 8.62
C GLU A 13 4.85 -20.69 8.47
N SER A 14 5.30 -20.35 7.27
CA SER A 14 5.95 -19.07 6.97
C SER A 14 5.00 -17.88 7.14
N LEU A 15 3.74 -18.01 6.74
CA LEU A 15 2.73 -16.97 6.97
C LEU A 15 2.44 -16.78 8.46
N GLN A 16 2.33 -17.87 9.23
CA GLN A 16 2.15 -17.80 10.68
C GLN A 16 3.34 -17.14 11.38
N ALA A 17 4.56 -17.45 10.95
CA ALA A 17 5.77 -16.81 11.47
C ALA A 17 5.78 -15.30 11.17
N LEU A 18 5.31 -14.90 9.99
CA LEU A 18 5.14 -13.49 9.62
C LEU A 18 4.15 -12.78 10.54
N GLU A 19 2.93 -13.30 10.67
CA GLU A 19 1.90 -12.71 11.53
C GLU A 19 2.34 -12.62 12.99
N LYS A 20 3.02 -13.66 13.49
CA LYS A 20 3.60 -13.65 14.84
C LYS A 20 4.63 -12.53 14.99
N THR A 21 5.49 -12.32 13.99
CA THR A 21 6.48 -11.24 14.00
C THR A 21 5.80 -9.87 14.00
N LEU A 22 4.74 -9.70 13.20
CA LEU A 22 3.99 -8.44 13.14
C LEU A 22 3.32 -8.10 14.48
N SER A 23 2.71 -9.11 15.10
CA SER A 23 2.10 -8.96 16.42
C SER A 23 3.14 -8.71 17.50
N ASP A 24 4.20 -9.52 17.60
CA ASP A 24 5.18 -9.42 18.68
C ASP A 24 5.97 -8.09 18.65
N ARG A 25 6.25 -7.55 17.46
CA ARG A 25 7.14 -6.38 17.29
C ARG A 25 6.40 -5.06 17.14
N PHE A 26 5.24 -5.08 16.49
CA PHE A 26 4.51 -3.86 16.14
C PHE A 26 3.12 -3.82 16.75
N ASP A 27 2.77 -4.83 17.55
CA ASP A 27 1.44 -5.02 18.11
C ASP A 27 0.35 -5.19 17.03
N TYR A 28 0.72 -5.44 15.77
CA TYR A 28 -0.23 -5.51 14.66
C TYR A 28 -1.19 -6.71 14.82
N PRO A 29 -2.48 -6.54 14.43
CA PRO A 29 -3.38 -7.67 14.35
C PRO A 29 -2.96 -8.61 13.21
N ALA A 30 -3.61 -9.77 13.16
CA ALA A 30 -3.51 -10.69 12.02
C ALA A 30 -3.82 -9.98 10.70
N LEU A 31 -3.24 -10.47 9.60
CA LEU A 31 -3.48 -9.90 8.28
C LEU A 31 -4.91 -10.24 7.79
N PRO A 32 -5.52 -9.37 6.94
CA PRO A 32 -6.79 -9.66 6.30
C PRO A 32 -6.79 -11.01 5.58
N GLU A 33 -7.85 -11.80 5.76
CA GLU A 33 -7.90 -13.19 5.28
C GLU A 33 -7.77 -13.32 3.76
N ASP A 34 -8.41 -12.42 3.01
CA ASP A 34 -8.33 -12.40 1.56
C ASP A 34 -6.91 -12.10 1.04
N TYR A 35 -6.18 -11.21 1.71
CA TYR A 35 -4.78 -10.96 1.43
C TYR A 35 -3.90 -12.17 1.79
N LYS A 36 -4.14 -12.84 2.91
CA LYS A 36 -3.45 -14.10 3.26
C LYS A 36 -3.64 -15.18 2.22
N GLN A 37 -4.87 -15.37 1.73
CA GLN A 37 -5.15 -16.33 0.65
C GLN A 37 -4.39 -15.99 -0.63
N PHE A 38 -4.24 -14.69 -0.95
CA PHE A 38 -3.40 -14.27 -2.06
C PHE A 38 -1.93 -14.61 -1.82
N LEU A 39 -1.38 -14.35 -0.63
CA LEU A 39 0.00 -14.66 -0.28
C LEU A 39 0.28 -16.16 -0.34
N LEU A 40 -0.62 -17.01 0.16
CA LEU A 40 -0.48 -18.47 0.08
C LEU A 40 -0.56 -18.98 -1.37
N LYS A 41 -1.34 -18.32 -2.22
CA LYS A 41 -1.53 -18.74 -3.62
C LYS A 41 -0.43 -18.22 -4.55
N ASN A 42 0.08 -17.00 -4.32
CA ASN A 42 0.96 -16.29 -5.25
C ASN A 42 2.30 -15.86 -4.63
N ASN A 43 2.58 -16.22 -3.38
CA ASN A 43 3.78 -15.84 -2.60
C ASN A 43 4.08 -14.34 -2.54
N GLY A 44 3.06 -13.51 -2.36
CA GLY A 44 3.28 -12.06 -2.45
C GLY A 44 3.62 -11.56 -3.85
N GLY A 45 3.46 -12.40 -4.88
CA GLY A 45 3.34 -12.06 -6.30
C GLY A 45 4.24 -10.94 -6.82
N TYR A 46 5.39 -11.28 -7.39
CA TYR A 46 6.09 -10.30 -8.23
C TYR A 46 5.31 -10.13 -9.54
N VAL A 47 5.03 -8.89 -9.92
CA VAL A 47 4.83 -8.52 -11.31
C VAL A 47 6.22 -8.11 -11.78
N GLU A 48 6.67 -8.51 -12.96
CA GLU A 48 7.94 -8.00 -13.45
C GLU A 48 7.73 -6.55 -13.90
N PRO A 49 8.29 -5.52 -13.24
CA PRO A 49 8.35 -4.20 -13.80
C PRO A 49 9.13 -4.27 -15.10
N GLY A 50 8.56 -3.70 -16.16
CA GLY A 50 9.22 -3.50 -17.45
C GLY A 50 10.41 -2.53 -17.42
N TYR A 51 11.35 -2.72 -16.50
CA TYR A 51 12.65 -2.05 -16.48
C TYR A 51 13.76 -3.10 -16.38
N GLY A 52 13.66 -4.13 -17.22
CA GLY A 52 14.80 -4.97 -17.55
C GLY A 52 15.82 -4.15 -18.34
N ASN A 53 17.05 -4.08 -17.85
CA ASN A 53 18.19 -3.57 -18.61
C ASN A 53 18.38 -4.45 -19.86
N GLY A 54 17.76 -4.04 -20.97
CA GLY A 54 18.07 -4.45 -22.34
C GLY A 54 17.79 -5.92 -22.68
N SER A 55 16.55 -6.25 -23.05
CA SER A 55 16.23 -6.97 -24.31
C SER A 55 14.79 -7.44 -24.43
N GLU A 56 14.00 -7.42 -23.35
CA GLU A 56 12.58 -7.81 -23.40
C GLU A 56 11.70 -6.63 -22.98
N GLU A 57 10.91 -6.13 -23.93
CA GLU A 57 9.86 -5.15 -23.65
C GLU A 57 8.79 -5.81 -22.77
N PRO A 58 8.25 -5.13 -21.76
CA PRO A 58 7.19 -5.70 -20.94
C PRO A 58 6.00 -6.10 -21.82
N THR A 59 5.43 -7.27 -21.56
CA THR A 59 4.26 -7.75 -22.32
C THR A 59 2.94 -7.40 -21.65
N GLN A 60 2.94 -7.14 -20.33
CA GLN A 60 1.74 -6.90 -19.53
C GLN A 60 1.99 -6.01 -18.30
N GLU A 61 0.98 -5.23 -17.89
CA GLU A 61 0.91 -4.50 -16.62
C GLU A 61 -0.41 -4.78 -15.89
N VAL A 62 -0.40 -4.73 -14.55
CA VAL A 62 -1.64 -4.74 -13.74
C VAL A 62 -2.02 -3.30 -13.43
N VAL A 63 -3.15 -2.85 -13.95
CA VAL A 63 -3.66 -1.47 -13.77
C VAL A 63 -4.90 -1.44 -12.90
N PHE A 64 -5.13 -0.34 -12.18
CA PHE A 64 -6.36 -0.08 -11.43
C PHE A 64 -6.80 1.38 -11.55
N GLU A 65 -8.05 1.67 -11.22
CA GLU A 65 -8.61 3.02 -11.27
C GLU A 65 -8.45 3.72 -9.90
N THR A 66 -8.18 5.02 -9.93
CA THR A 66 -8.10 5.89 -8.75
C THR A 66 -8.95 7.14 -8.99
N PRO A 67 -9.59 7.73 -7.95
CA PRO A 67 -10.25 9.02 -8.09
C PRO A 67 -9.27 10.18 -8.30
N LEU A 68 -7.96 9.95 -8.16
CA LEU A 68 -6.94 10.95 -8.51
C LEU A 68 -6.89 11.18 -10.01
N HIS A 69 -7.15 12.41 -10.43
CA HIS A 69 -6.99 12.84 -11.82
C HIS A 69 -5.71 13.64 -11.98
N TRP A 70 -4.63 12.96 -12.36
CA TRP A 70 -3.37 13.55 -12.81
C TRP A 70 -3.36 13.77 -14.33
N ALA A 71 -2.89 14.94 -14.76
CA ALA A 71 -2.57 15.21 -16.17
C ALA A 71 -1.06 15.41 -16.28
N LYS A 72 -0.31 14.33 -16.55
CA LYS A 72 1.11 14.42 -16.87
C LYS A 72 1.23 14.61 -18.39
N ASP A 73 1.25 15.86 -18.83
CA ASP A 73 1.32 16.30 -20.23
C ASP A 73 0.14 15.84 -21.13
N ASN A 74 -0.45 16.78 -21.87
CA ASN A 74 -1.54 16.54 -22.85
C ASN A 74 -2.92 16.10 -22.31
N ASN A 75 -3.31 16.47 -21.09
CA ASN A 75 -4.67 16.25 -20.54
C ASN A 75 -5.15 14.77 -20.52
N ARG A 76 -4.24 13.80 -20.58
CA ARG A 76 -4.62 12.38 -20.46
C ARG A 76 -4.60 11.97 -18.99
N PRO A 77 -5.65 11.32 -18.48
CA PRO A 77 -5.59 10.68 -17.18
C PRO A 77 -4.54 9.58 -17.23
N VAL A 78 -3.56 9.63 -16.34
CA VAL A 78 -2.67 8.48 -16.12
C VAL A 78 -3.48 7.40 -15.39
N THR A 79 -3.11 6.13 -15.52
CA THR A 79 -3.73 5.02 -14.77
C THR A 79 -2.62 4.36 -13.97
N PRO A 80 -2.72 4.24 -12.63
CA PRO A 80 -1.69 3.59 -11.85
C PRO A 80 -1.50 2.14 -12.34
N SER A 81 -0.25 1.75 -12.56
CA SER A 81 0.12 0.35 -12.78
C SER A 81 0.99 -0.17 -11.66
N LEU A 82 0.79 -1.44 -11.32
CA LEU A 82 1.53 -2.15 -10.29
C LEU A 82 2.80 -2.73 -10.88
N ILE A 83 3.89 -2.47 -10.17
CA ILE A 83 5.21 -3.02 -10.46
C ILE A 83 5.47 -4.27 -9.64
N ALA A 84 5.07 -4.34 -8.38
CA ALA A 84 5.37 -5.49 -7.54
C ALA A 84 4.37 -5.56 -6.39
N PHE A 85 3.95 -6.77 -6.01
CA PHE A 85 3.38 -6.98 -4.68
C PHE A 85 4.49 -7.41 -3.72
N PHE A 86 4.26 -7.19 -2.43
CA PHE A 86 5.23 -7.44 -1.37
C PHE A 86 4.74 -8.50 -0.39
N VAL A 87 5.72 -9.11 0.29
CA VAL A 87 5.54 -9.77 1.58
C VAL A 87 5.89 -8.76 2.67
N VAL A 88 5.13 -8.77 3.78
CA VAL A 88 5.11 -7.70 4.78
C VAL A 88 6.51 -7.33 5.30
N TRP A 89 6.71 -6.04 5.58
CA TRP A 89 7.98 -5.43 5.98
C TRP A 89 8.51 -5.96 7.31
N LEU A 90 9.80 -6.31 7.33
CA LEU A 90 10.57 -6.53 8.55
C LEU A 90 11.31 -5.23 8.94
N PRO A 91 11.47 -4.93 10.23
CA PRO A 91 12.14 -3.71 10.68
C PRO A 91 13.67 -3.84 10.65
N GLU A 92 14.29 -2.67 10.57
CA GLU A 92 15.70 -2.37 10.31
C GLU A 92 16.73 -3.05 11.23
N LEU A 93 16.34 -3.43 12.46
CA LEU A 93 17.28 -3.98 13.45
C LEU A 93 17.55 -5.48 13.31
N MET A 94 16.91 -6.18 12.37
CA MET A 94 17.32 -7.55 12.05
C MET A 94 18.57 -7.52 11.18
N ASN A 95 19.72 -7.80 11.79
CA ASN A 95 20.92 -8.15 11.03
C ASN A 95 20.77 -9.56 10.46
N GLU A 96 21.39 -9.79 9.31
CA GLU A 96 21.48 -11.07 8.60
C GLU A 96 21.86 -12.25 9.53
N ASP A 97 22.67 -11.96 10.56
CA ASP A 97 23.14 -12.90 11.57
C ASP A 97 22.09 -13.33 12.63
N GLU A 98 20.95 -12.63 12.74
CA GLU A 98 19.86 -12.95 13.66
C GLU A 98 18.82 -13.89 13.02
N VAL A 99 18.99 -14.21 11.73
CA VAL A 99 18.21 -15.20 11.00
C VAL A 99 18.74 -16.60 11.35
N THR A 100 18.11 -17.23 12.33
CA THR A 100 18.53 -18.53 12.87
C THR A 100 18.19 -19.74 11.99
N ASN A 101 17.46 -19.54 10.88
CA ASN A 101 17.14 -20.60 9.94
C ASN A 101 17.06 -20.09 8.49
N TRP A 102 18.12 -20.39 7.73
CA TRP A 102 18.30 -19.99 6.33
C TRP A 102 17.55 -20.90 5.33
N ASP A 103 16.96 -22.01 5.79
CA ASP A 103 16.08 -22.87 4.97
C ASP A 103 14.66 -22.31 4.80
N ILE A 104 14.40 -21.11 5.33
CA ILE A 104 13.27 -20.28 4.88
C ILE A 104 13.73 -19.61 3.58
N TYR A 105 13.57 -20.33 2.47
CA TYR A 105 13.80 -19.83 1.10
C TYR A 105 13.43 -18.35 1.01
N GLU A 106 14.43 -17.52 0.70
CA GLU A 106 14.44 -16.06 0.83
C GLU A 106 13.10 -15.41 0.47
N LEU A 107 12.36 -15.02 1.50
CA LEU A 107 11.35 -13.99 1.40
C LEU A 107 12.07 -12.66 1.30
N LEU A 108 12.39 -12.26 0.08
CA LEU A 108 12.90 -10.93 -0.20
C LEU A 108 11.77 -9.92 0.07
N ALA A 109 11.79 -9.33 1.27
CA ALA A 109 11.09 -8.07 1.53
C ALA A 109 11.72 -7.02 0.61
N SER A 110 10.89 -6.32 -0.16
CA SER A 110 11.31 -5.22 -1.05
C SER A 110 12.05 -4.15 -0.25
N ASN A 111 13.38 -4.22 -0.26
CA ASN A 111 14.22 -3.14 0.20
C ASN A 111 14.88 -2.47 -1.00
N GLU A 112 14.38 -1.28 -1.30
CA GLU A 112 15.24 -0.14 -1.65
C GLU A 112 14.68 1.17 -1.07
N HIS A 113 13.44 1.18 -0.56
CA HIS A 113 12.78 2.33 0.08
C HIS A 113 12.07 1.90 1.36
N SER A 114 12.86 1.56 2.37
CA SER A 114 12.38 1.12 3.69
C SER A 114 11.51 2.17 4.40
N LYS A 115 11.00 1.85 5.59
CA LYS A 115 10.35 2.79 6.52
C LYS A 115 11.21 4.04 6.83
N PHE A 116 12.53 4.01 6.56
CA PHE A 116 13.41 5.17 6.65
C PHE A 116 13.21 6.20 5.52
N ASP A 117 12.74 5.79 4.34
CA ASP A 117 12.34 6.71 3.26
C ASP A 117 10.84 7.07 3.34
N PHE A 118 10.03 6.23 4.00
CA PHE A 118 8.57 6.35 4.08
C PHE A 118 8.02 6.39 5.52
N ASP A 119 8.55 7.27 6.36
CA ASP A 119 7.98 7.63 7.67
C ASP A 119 6.63 8.37 7.54
N VAL A 120 5.76 7.89 6.65
CA VAL A 120 4.55 8.55 6.16
C VAL A 120 3.29 7.70 6.31
N LEU A 121 3.43 6.40 6.61
CA LEU A 121 2.27 5.54 6.81
C LEU A 121 1.62 5.82 8.17
N PRO A 122 0.30 6.08 8.21
CA PRO A 122 -0.43 6.20 9.46
C PRO A 122 -0.31 4.95 10.32
N ASP A 123 -0.59 5.11 11.61
CA ASP A 123 -0.66 3.99 12.53
C ASP A 123 -1.63 2.91 12.02
N ARG A 124 -1.22 1.65 12.20
CA ARG A 124 -1.96 0.46 11.78
C ARG A 124 -2.20 0.43 10.27
N MET A 125 -1.20 0.80 9.48
CA MET A 125 -1.20 0.64 8.03
C MET A 125 0.07 -0.08 7.56
N ILE A 126 -0.05 -0.90 6.50
CA ILE A 126 1.09 -1.58 5.87
C ILE A 126 1.07 -1.37 4.37
N SER A 127 2.23 -1.23 3.75
CA SER A 127 2.32 -1.29 2.29
C SER A 127 2.28 -2.75 1.81
N ILE A 128 1.69 -2.96 0.63
CA ILE A 128 1.47 -4.30 0.05
C ILE A 128 1.87 -4.38 -1.43
N ALA A 129 2.09 -3.25 -2.10
CA ALA A 129 2.58 -3.22 -3.47
C ALA A 129 3.26 -1.88 -3.81
N LYS A 130 4.16 -1.89 -4.79
CA LYS A 130 4.73 -0.69 -5.43
C LYS A 130 4.10 -0.46 -6.78
N CYS A 131 3.86 0.81 -7.10
CA CYS A 131 3.32 1.25 -8.38
C CYS A 131 4.42 1.89 -9.26
N SER A 132 4.14 2.00 -10.55
CA SER A 132 5.16 2.07 -11.60
C SER A 132 5.84 3.39 -11.85
N HIS A 133 5.48 4.46 -11.16
CA HIS A 133 6.05 5.76 -11.48
C HIS A 133 7.49 5.86 -10.94
N PRO A 134 8.55 5.76 -11.77
CA PRO A 134 9.94 5.50 -11.32
C PRO A 134 10.57 6.64 -10.51
N GLU A 135 9.93 7.81 -10.50
CA GLU A 135 10.37 9.02 -9.79
C GLU A 135 9.48 9.39 -8.60
N ALA A 136 8.49 8.56 -8.26
CA ALA A 136 7.42 8.98 -7.35
C ALA A 136 6.98 7.91 -6.36
N ALA A 137 7.82 6.93 -6.01
CA ALA A 137 7.69 6.10 -4.79
C ALA A 137 6.24 5.67 -4.36
N ASP A 138 5.38 5.45 -5.36
CA ASP A 138 3.96 5.19 -5.22
C ASP A 138 3.72 3.80 -4.64
N MET A 139 2.71 3.67 -3.76
CA MET A 139 2.43 2.39 -3.12
C MET A 139 0.95 2.12 -2.90
N LEU A 140 0.62 0.84 -2.83
CA LEU A 140 -0.62 0.37 -2.23
C LEU A 140 -0.39 -0.02 -0.78
N CYS A 141 -1.39 0.27 0.05
CA CYS A 141 -1.40 -0.03 1.46
C CYS A 141 -2.69 -0.74 1.90
N LEU A 142 -2.63 -1.48 3.00
CA LEU A 142 -3.78 -2.05 3.72
C LEU A 142 -3.93 -1.38 5.09
N GLY A 143 -5.17 -1.02 5.42
CA GLY A 143 -5.56 -0.70 6.79
C GLY A 143 -5.57 -1.95 7.67
N LEU A 144 -5.03 -1.83 8.87
CA LEU A 144 -5.01 -2.84 9.93
C LEU A 144 -5.68 -2.33 11.21
N ASP A 145 -6.26 -1.14 11.20
CA ASP A 145 -7.04 -0.64 12.33
C ASP A 145 -8.46 -1.22 12.27
N ASP A 146 -9.10 -1.47 13.42
CA ASP A 146 -10.47 -1.98 13.46
C ASP A 146 -11.47 -1.11 12.67
N ARG A 147 -11.18 0.19 12.49
CA ARG A 147 -12.00 1.13 11.72
C ARG A 147 -11.90 0.95 10.21
N ASP A 148 -10.79 0.43 9.68
CA ASP A 148 -10.52 0.29 8.25
C ASP A 148 -9.85 -1.05 7.86
N PHE A 149 -10.01 -2.07 8.69
CA PHE A 149 -9.32 -3.35 8.54
C PHE A 149 -9.56 -3.98 7.16
N GLY A 150 -8.50 -4.16 6.39
CA GLY A 150 -8.52 -4.73 5.05
C GLY A 150 -8.78 -3.73 3.92
N VAL A 151 -9.12 -2.48 4.21
CA VAL A 151 -9.31 -1.44 3.19
C VAL A 151 -7.99 -1.20 2.45
N VAL A 152 -8.06 -1.12 1.11
CA VAL A 152 -6.89 -0.87 0.27
C VAL A 152 -6.82 0.62 -0.09
N TYR A 153 -5.66 1.18 0.18
CA TYR A 153 -5.32 2.57 -0.10
C TYR A 153 -4.21 2.65 -1.15
N TYR A 154 -4.22 3.73 -1.92
CA TYR A 154 -3.17 4.11 -2.85
C TYR A 154 -2.61 5.47 -2.43
N THR A 155 -1.29 5.59 -2.32
CA THR A 155 -0.63 6.87 -2.07
C THR A 155 0.37 7.19 -3.18
N TYR A 156 0.50 8.48 -3.45
CA TYR A 156 1.41 9.06 -4.43
C TYR A 156 2.52 9.81 -3.71
N ASP A 157 3.80 9.48 -3.94
CA ASP A 157 4.94 9.99 -3.13
C ASP A 157 5.13 11.51 -3.21
N LYS A 158 4.55 12.19 -4.19
CA LYS A 158 4.58 13.67 -4.23
C LYS A 158 3.55 14.33 -3.33
N TRP A 159 3.17 13.67 -2.23
CA TRP A 159 2.27 14.19 -1.20
C TRP A 159 2.77 15.49 -0.54
N TYR A 160 4.07 15.80 -0.64
CA TYR A 160 4.64 17.10 -0.25
C TYR A 160 4.26 18.27 -1.20
N TYR A 161 3.77 18.00 -2.42
CA TYR A 161 3.31 19.02 -3.39
C TYR A 161 1.98 18.64 -4.09
N PRO A 162 0.90 18.33 -3.36
CA PRO A 162 -0.26 17.64 -3.91
C PRO A 162 -1.18 18.55 -4.76
N GLY A 163 -1.27 19.85 -4.41
CA GLY A 163 -2.32 20.73 -4.93
C GLY A 163 -2.25 21.08 -6.42
N LYS A 164 -1.09 20.97 -7.08
CA LYS A 164 -1.00 21.30 -8.53
C LYS A 164 -1.28 20.12 -9.46
N PHE A 165 -1.05 18.88 -8.99
CA PHE A 165 -1.14 17.68 -9.84
C PHE A 165 -2.45 16.92 -9.67
N HIS A 166 -3.11 17.03 -8.52
CA HIS A 166 -4.31 16.24 -8.18
C HIS A 166 -5.60 17.07 -8.06
N GLY A 167 -5.55 18.34 -8.49
CA GLY A 167 -6.66 19.28 -8.33
C GLY A 167 -6.99 19.53 -6.86
N ASP A 168 -8.28 19.69 -6.56
CA ASP A 168 -8.82 20.00 -5.22
C ASP A 168 -9.23 18.75 -4.41
N TYR A 169 -8.77 17.57 -4.81
CA TYR A 169 -9.17 16.30 -4.19
C TYR A 169 -8.92 16.28 -2.68
N TYR A 170 -7.68 16.56 -2.26
CA TYR A 170 -7.30 16.49 -0.84
C TYR A 170 -8.00 17.58 -0.03
N ASP A 171 -8.08 18.81 -0.56
CA ASP A 171 -8.80 19.91 0.10
C ASP A 171 -10.28 19.56 0.32
N LYS A 172 -10.95 18.95 -0.68
CA LYS A 172 -12.33 18.49 -0.54
C LYS A 172 -12.48 17.35 0.45
N ALA A 173 -11.55 16.40 0.45
CA ALA A 173 -11.56 15.29 1.39
C ALA A 173 -11.39 15.78 2.84
N THR A 174 -10.42 16.67 3.08
CA THR A 174 -10.23 17.34 4.37
C THR A 174 -11.47 18.11 4.79
N GLN A 175 -12.03 18.96 3.92
CA GLN A 175 -13.23 19.73 4.24
C GLN A 175 -14.42 18.83 4.58
N HIS A 176 -14.60 17.72 3.87
CA HIS A 176 -15.67 16.76 4.16
C HIS A 176 -15.54 16.17 5.58
N ILE A 177 -14.31 15.89 6.03
CA ILE A 177 -14.04 15.38 7.37
C ILE A 177 -14.31 16.46 8.41
N LEU A 178 -13.82 17.68 8.19
CA LEU A 178 -14.10 18.82 9.09
C LEU A 178 -15.60 19.06 9.24
N ASP A 179 -16.36 19.07 8.13
CA ASP A 179 -17.82 19.21 8.13
C ASP A 179 -18.50 18.07 8.90
N LYS A 180 -18.07 16.83 8.68
CA LYS A 180 -18.58 15.62 9.36
C LYS A 180 -18.42 15.70 10.88
N TYR A 181 -17.31 16.26 11.34
CA TYR A 181 -16.98 16.38 12.76
C TYR A 181 -17.31 17.76 13.36
N GLN A 182 -17.95 18.65 12.60
CA GLN A 182 -18.33 20.01 13.03
C GLN A 182 -17.13 20.86 13.49
N LEU A 183 -16.02 20.76 12.75
CA LEU A 183 -14.77 21.50 12.99
C LEU A 183 -14.61 22.61 11.95
N GLU A 184 -14.10 23.78 12.35
CA GLU A 184 -13.80 24.87 11.39
C GLU A 184 -12.41 24.67 10.76
N SER A 185 -11.50 24.03 11.49
CA SER A 185 -10.13 23.74 11.06
C SER A 185 -9.57 22.52 11.81
N GLU A 186 -8.45 21.98 11.31
CA GLU A 186 -7.71 20.91 11.99
C GLU A 186 -7.19 21.33 13.38
N GLN A 187 -7.02 22.63 13.63
CA GLN A 187 -6.57 23.17 14.93
C GLN A 187 -7.65 23.08 16.02
N ASP A 188 -8.91 22.88 15.64
CA ASP A 188 -10.04 22.78 16.57
C ASP A 188 -10.22 21.36 17.14
N ILE A 189 -9.38 20.42 16.71
CA ILE A 189 -9.44 19.02 17.13
C ILE A 189 -8.97 18.89 18.58
N ASP A 190 -9.87 18.43 19.45
CA ASP A 190 -9.53 17.97 20.80
C ASP A 190 -9.15 16.48 20.77
N GLU A 191 -7.84 16.21 20.67
CA GLU A 191 -7.26 14.86 20.52
C GLU A 191 -7.58 13.93 21.70
N ASP A 192 -7.90 14.47 22.87
CA ASP A 192 -8.24 13.68 24.06
C ASP A 192 -9.66 13.09 23.98
N THR A 193 -10.50 13.60 23.08
CA THR A 193 -11.88 13.14 22.91
C THR A 193 -12.01 12.01 21.88
N GLU A 194 -13.02 11.15 22.06
CA GLU A 194 -13.32 10.09 21.09
C GLU A 194 -13.71 10.63 19.71
N GLN A 195 -14.27 11.84 19.64
CA GLN A 195 -14.58 12.50 18.39
C GLN A 195 -13.31 13.01 17.71
N GLY A 196 -12.41 13.65 18.46
CA GLY A 196 -11.12 14.12 17.95
C GLY A 196 -10.26 12.97 17.43
N LYS A 197 -10.11 11.87 18.17
CA LYS A 197 -9.38 10.67 17.72
C LYS A 197 -9.90 10.09 16.42
N LYS A 198 -11.21 10.16 16.17
CA LYS A 198 -11.82 9.71 14.91
C LYS A 198 -11.58 10.69 13.77
N ALA A 199 -11.63 11.99 14.04
CA ALA A 199 -11.29 13.02 13.06
C ALA A 199 -9.82 12.91 12.63
N ILE A 200 -8.89 12.79 13.58
CA ILE A 200 -7.44 12.60 13.32
C ILE A 200 -7.22 11.37 12.46
N PHE A 201 -7.81 10.24 12.83
CA PHE A 201 -7.68 9.01 12.07
C PHE A 201 -8.09 9.16 10.61
N GLU A 202 -9.21 9.84 10.33
CA GLU A 202 -9.67 10.08 8.96
C GLU A 202 -8.78 11.10 8.22
N LEU A 203 -8.30 12.13 8.91
CA LEU A 203 -7.41 13.16 8.33
C LEU A 203 -6.05 12.58 7.94
N GLU A 204 -5.43 11.76 8.79
CA GLU A 204 -4.18 11.06 8.51
C GLU A 204 -4.27 10.17 7.26
N ARG A 205 -5.48 9.73 6.92
CA ARG A 205 -5.76 8.89 5.75
C ARG A 205 -6.08 9.69 4.50
N VAL A 206 -6.21 11.02 4.55
CA VAL A 206 -6.50 11.85 3.35
C VAL A 206 -5.45 11.68 2.24
N PRO A 207 -4.12 11.63 2.53
CA PRO A 207 -3.11 11.35 1.51
C PRO A 207 -3.20 9.93 0.93
N PHE A 208 -3.90 9.03 1.61
CA PHE A 208 -4.08 7.62 1.27
C PHE A 208 -5.44 7.43 0.62
N VAL A 209 -5.46 7.42 -0.70
CA VAL A 209 -6.70 7.36 -1.47
C VAL A 209 -7.27 5.95 -1.44
N LYS A 210 -8.44 5.80 -0.82
CA LYS A 210 -9.14 4.53 -0.80
C LYS A 210 -9.52 4.08 -2.22
N VAL A 211 -9.04 2.91 -2.62
CA VAL A 211 -9.30 2.31 -3.95
C VAL A 211 -10.14 1.04 -3.88
N ALA A 212 -10.20 0.38 -2.73
CA ALA A 212 -11.06 -0.78 -2.51
C ALA A 212 -11.43 -0.97 -1.03
N ASP A 213 -12.53 -1.67 -0.78
CA ASP A 213 -12.99 -2.02 0.58
C ASP A 213 -12.28 -3.25 1.16
N SER A 214 -11.60 -4.02 0.32
CA SER A 214 -10.86 -5.23 0.69
C SER A 214 -9.79 -5.52 -0.36
N PHE A 215 -8.83 -6.41 -0.05
CA PHE A 215 -7.85 -6.85 -1.03
C PHE A 215 -8.49 -7.66 -2.18
N GLY A 216 -9.50 -8.47 -1.87
CA GLY A 216 -10.28 -9.20 -2.87
C GLY A 216 -11.06 -8.27 -3.80
N ASP A 217 -11.69 -7.23 -3.27
CA ASP A 217 -12.35 -6.17 -4.07
C ASP A 217 -11.33 -5.44 -4.97
N PHE A 218 -10.16 -5.12 -4.42
CA PHE A 218 -9.08 -4.50 -5.18
C PHE A 218 -8.67 -5.34 -6.39
N LEU A 219 -8.37 -6.63 -6.18
CA LEU A 219 -7.99 -7.54 -7.27
C LEU A 219 -9.07 -7.69 -8.34
N ASN A 220 -10.35 -7.57 -7.98
CA ASN A 220 -11.46 -7.63 -8.94
C ASN A 220 -11.58 -6.37 -9.80
N LYS A 221 -11.07 -5.23 -9.30
CA LYS A 221 -11.03 -3.96 -10.03
C LYS A 221 -9.78 -3.84 -10.92
N CYS A 222 -8.73 -4.60 -10.62
CA CYS A 222 -7.52 -4.66 -11.43
C CYS A 222 -7.78 -5.26 -12.83
N ARG A 223 -7.01 -4.80 -13.81
CA ARG A 223 -7.01 -5.34 -15.18
C ARG A 223 -5.59 -5.62 -15.62
N ILE A 224 -5.41 -6.68 -16.42
CA ILE A 224 -4.16 -6.91 -17.13
C ILE A 224 -4.21 -6.14 -18.45
N GLN A 225 -3.27 -5.23 -18.66
CA GLN A 225 -3.12 -4.47 -19.88
C GLN A 225 -1.88 -4.98 -20.63
N ALA A 226 -2.08 -5.52 -21.84
CA ALA A 226 -0.97 -5.84 -22.73
C ALA A 226 -0.49 -4.57 -23.46
N PHE A 227 0.81 -4.49 -23.74
CA PHE A 227 1.41 -3.41 -24.52
C PHE A 227 1.18 -3.57 -26.03
#